data_AF-A0A8T4HCU0-F1
#
_entry.id   AF-A0A8T4HCU0-F1
#
_cell.length_a   1.000
_cell.length_b   1.000
_cell.length_c   1.000
_cell.angle_alpha   90.00
_cell.angle_beta   90.00
_cell.angle_gamma   90.00
#
_symmetry.space_group_name_H-M   'P 1'
#
loop_
_entity.id
_entity.type
_entity.pdbx_description
1 polymer ?
#
loop_
_entity_poly.entity_id
_entity_poly.type
_entity_poly.pdbx_seq_one_letter_code
_entity_poly.pdbx_strand_id
1 'polypeptide(L)'
;MDLEDRLIGHWSSVPFSYGAMEASELGFLGDGRGWSAWFNATDALCVTRFAWGCPQPGVLELRAQWLVQGTLSQAAGRTAFSSTEPAEGLGDVTRHPYAIGPAVPMPGAEALMAVSFEEPVEFSHQYARGVTLIRPEEDPAHLVLPYR
;
A
#
# COMPACT_ATOMS: atom_id res chain seq x y z
N MET A 1 -4.95 -22.11 2.99
CA MET A 1 -4.60 -20.72 2.74
C MET A 1 -4.95 -19.99 4.00
N ASP A 2 -3.93 -19.58 4.74
CA ASP A 2 -4.14 -18.80 5.95
C ASP A 2 -4.66 -17.40 5.57
N LEU A 3 -5.07 -16.63 6.57
CA LEU A 3 -5.55 -15.26 6.34
C LEU A 3 -4.42 -14.32 5.87
N GLU A 4 -3.16 -14.71 6.06
CA GLU A 4 -1.95 -13.93 5.85
C GLU A 4 -1.54 -13.99 4.36
N ASP A 5 -1.60 -15.18 3.76
CA ASP A 5 -1.50 -15.45 2.33
C ASP A 5 -2.47 -14.58 1.52
N ARG A 6 -3.64 -14.29 2.10
CA ARG A 6 -4.65 -13.45 1.45
C ARG A 6 -4.25 -11.98 1.40
N LEU A 7 -3.32 -11.51 2.23
CA LEU A 7 -2.78 -10.15 2.14
C LEU A 7 -1.87 -9.98 0.92
N ILE A 8 -1.18 -11.04 0.48
CA ILE A 8 -0.27 -10.99 -0.67
C ILE A 8 -0.98 -10.44 -1.90
N GLY A 9 -0.35 -9.50 -2.60
CA GLY A 9 -0.90 -8.78 -3.75
C GLY A 9 -0.96 -7.26 -3.57
N HIS A 10 -1.66 -6.62 -4.50
CA HIS A 10 -1.91 -5.18 -4.51
C HIS A 10 -3.26 -4.84 -3.87
N TRP A 11 -3.29 -3.69 -3.22
CA TRP A 11 -4.49 -3.10 -2.65
C TRP A 11 -4.54 -1.60 -2.91
N SER A 12 -5.70 -1.06 -3.25
CA SER A 12 -5.88 0.37 -3.58
C SER A 12 -7.03 0.98 -2.80
N SER A 13 -6.79 2.12 -2.17
CA SER A 13 -7.82 2.89 -1.48
C SER A 13 -8.67 3.73 -2.43
N VAL A 14 -8.26 3.88 -3.71
CA VAL A 14 -8.95 4.73 -4.71
C VAL A 14 -10.47 4.52 -4.74
N PRO A 15 -11.02 3.29 -4.71
CA PRO A 15 -12.47 3.09 -4.69
C PRO A 15 -13.16 3.67 -3.44
N PHE A 16 -12.47 3.75 -2.31
CA PHE A 16 -12.97 4.26 -1.03
C PHE A 16 -12.70 5.76 -0.84
N SER A 17 -11.85 6.37 -1.68
CA SER A 17 -11.41 7.77 -1.57
C SER A 17 -12.30 8.75 -2.35
N TYR A 18 -13.61 8.51 -2.43
CA TYR A 18 -14.53 9.37 -3.20
C TYR A 18 -14.53 10.82 -2.67
N GLY A 19 -14.15 11.77 -3.54
CA GLY A 19 -14.06 13.19 -3.19
C GLY A 19 -12.80 13.58 -2.39
N ALA A 20 -11.90 12.63 -2.11
CA ALA A 20 -10.61 12.92 -1.49
C ALA A 20 -9.62 13.43 -2.53
N MET A 21 -8.72 14.32 -2.11
CA MET A 21 -7.62 14.81 -2.94
C MET A 21 -6.40 13.88 -2.92
N GLU A 22 -6.47 12.81 -2.14
CA GLU A 22 -5.35 11.93 -1.82
C GLU A 22 -5.85 10.49 -1.78
N ALA A 23 -4.97 9.57 -2.17
CA ALA A 23 -5.21 8.15 -2.09
C ALA A 23 -3.89 7.42 -1.83
N SER A 24 -4.05 6.15 -1.51
CA SER A 24 -2.95 5.27 -1.16
C SER A 24 -3.09 3.89 -1.78
N GLU A 25 -1.96 3.24 -1.95
CA GLU A 25 -1.84 1.85 -2.39
C GLU A 25 -0.91 1.08 -1.47
N LEU A 26 -1.14 -0.24 -1.38
CA LEU A 26 -0.31 -1.18 -0.65
C LEU A 26 0.09 -2.33 -1.57
N GLY A 27 1.31 -2.81 -1.40
CA GLY A 27 1.81 -4.02 -2.03
C GLY A 27 2.46 -4.94 -0.99
N PHE A 28 1.95 -6.17 -0.88
CA PHE A 28 2.52 -7.21 -0.04
C PHE A 28 3.13 -8.33 -0.91
N LEU A 29 4.45 -8.52 -0.82
CA LEU A 29 5.17 -9.61 -1.47
C LEU A 29 5.18 -10.84 -0.57
N GLY A 30 5.11 -12.04 -1.17
CA GLY A 30 5.05 -13.31 -0.44
C GLY A 30 6.31 -13.70 0.34
N ASP A 31 7.39 -12.93 0.24
CA ASP A 31 8.63 -13.12 1.00
C ASP A 31 8.74 -12.20 2.23
N GLY A 32 7.64 -11.53 2.61
CA GLY A 32 7.60 -10.63 3.75
C GLY A 32 8.10 -9.22 3.47
N ARG A 33 8.42 -8.87 2.22
CA ARG A 33 8.69 -7.49 1.81
C ARG A 33 7.41 -6.82 1.31
N GLY A 34 7.35 -5.51 1.38
CA GLY A 34 6.22 -4.77 0.85
C GLY A 34 6.47 -3.27 0.80
N TRP A 35 5.47 -2.58 0.28
CA TRP A 35 5.49 -1.14 0.11
C TRP A 35 4.11 -0.55 0.32
N SER A 36 4.08 0.70 0.74
CA SER A 36 2.92 1.57 0.70
C SER A 36 3.25 2.79 -0.12
N ALA A 37 2.27 3.31 -0.84
CA ALA A 37 2.37 4.55 -1.59
C ALA A 37 1.21 5.46 -1.18
N TRP A 38 1.51 6.71 -0.87
CA TRP A 38 0.55 7.79 -0.77
C TRP A 38 0.79 8.78 -1.91
N PHE A 39 -0.28 9.26 -2.52
CA PHE A 39 -0.20 10.25 -3.58
C PHE A 39 -1.42 11.17 -3.57
N ASN A 40 -1.24 12.36 -4.12
CA ASN A 40 -2.30 13.37 -4.18
C ASN A 40 -2.51 13.96 -5.58
N ALA A 41 -3.57 14.75 -5.71
CA ALA A 41 -3.96 15.39 -6.95
C ALA A 41 -2.97 16.47 -7.44
N THR A 42 -2.05 16.93 -6.59
CA THR A 42 -1.08 17.98 -6.95
C THR A 42 0.21 17.45 -7.52
N ASP A 43 0.44 16.12 -7.52
CA ASP A 43 1.64 15.38 -7.98
C ASP A 43 2.56 14.81 -6.88
N ALA A 44 2.25 14.99 -5.60
CA ALA A 44 3.12 14.43 -4.56
C ALA A 44 3.03 12.89 -4.55
N LEU A 45 4.17 12.23 -4.39
CA LEU A 45 4.27 10.80 -4.18
C LEU A 45 5.21 10.52 -3.01
N CYS A 46 4.76 9.68 -2.10
CA CYS A 46 5.49 9.19 -0.94
C CYS A 46 5.42 7.67 -0.95
N VAL A 47 6.56 6.99 -0.89
CA VAL A 47 6.62 5.53 -0.88
C VAL A 47 7.41 5.07 0.32
N THR A 48 6.77 4.28 1.18
CA THR A 48 7.41 3.61 2.31
C THR A 48 7.62 2.15 1.97
N ARG A 49 8.86 1.67 2.07
CA ARG A 49 9.14 0.24 2.06
C ARG A 49 9.19 -0.32 3.45
N PHE A 50 8.66 -1.52 3.59
CA PHE A 50 8.61 -2.21 4.85
C PHE A 50 8.89 -3.70 4.70
N ALA A 51 9.33 -4.30 5.80
CA ALA A 51 9.11 -5.72 6.04
C ALA A 51 7.75 -5.88 6.74
N TRP A 52 7.03 -6.95 6.43
CA TRP A 52 5.73 -7.25 7.01
C TRP A 52 5.62 -8.70 7.46
N GLY A 53 4.69 -8.93 8.37
CA GLY A 53 4.28 -10.25 8.82
C GLY A 53 3.08 -10.17 9.74
N CYS A 54 2.56 -11.31 10.16
CA CYS A 54 1.44 -11.37 11.10
C CYS A 54 1.90 -12.04 12.40
N PRO A 55 2.31 -11.29 13.43
CA PRO A 55 2.77 -11.87 14.69
C PRO A 55 1.65 -12.62 15.43
N GLN A 56 0.39 -12.30 15.12
CA GLN A 56 -0.82 -12.94 15.63
C GLN A 56 -1.89 -12.92 14.53
N PRO A 57 -2.85 -13.86 14.53
CA PRO A 57 -3.94 -13.86 13.56
C PRO A 57 -4.70 -12.54 13.54
N GLY A 58 -4.85 -11.94 12.35
CA GLY A 58 -5.58 -10.67 12.19
C GLY A 58 -4.84 -9.43 12.65
N VAL A 59 -3.55 -9.51 12.97
CA VAL A 59 -2.70 -8.36 13.28
C VAL A 59 -1.56 -8.30 12.26
N LEU A 60 -1.49 -7.20 11.51
CA LEU A 60 -0.42 -6.92 10.57
C LEU A 60 0.67 -6.09 11.26
N GLU A 61 1.90 -6.58 11.30
CA GLU A 61 3.07 -5.78 11.72
C GLU A 61 3.77 -5.23 10.47
N LEU A 62 4.04 -3.92 10.46
CA LEU A 62 4.81 -3.23 9.43
C LEU A 62 6.07 -2.65 10.08
N ARG A 63 7.23 -3.02 9.54
CA ARG A 63 8.53 -2.48 9.92
C ARG A 63 9.05 -1.61 8.80
N ALA A 64 8.90 -0.30 8.93
CA ALA A 64 9.38 0.65 7.93
C ALA A 64 10.91 0.58 7.85
N GLN A 65 11.42 0.59 6.61
CA GLN A 65 12.84 0.49 6.32
C GLN A 65 13.35 1.68 5.53
N TRP A 66 12.56 2.15 4.57
CA TRP A 66 12.93 3.25 3.69
C TRP A 66 11.73 4.11 3.35
N LEU A 67 11.97 5.41 3.26
CA LEU A 67 11.05 6.40 2.73
C LEU A 67 11.67 7.03 1.48
N VAL A 68 10.89 7.09 0.41
CA VAL A 68 11.24 7.84 -0.81
C VAL A 68 10.13 8.83 -1.09
N GLN A 69 10.48 10.10 -1.22
CA GLN A 69 9.55 11.17 -1.55
C GLN A 69 9.89 11.77 -2.91
N GLY A 70 8.90 12.34 -3.58
CA GLY A 70 9.11 12.92 -4.88
C GLY A 70 7.81 13.29 -5.59
N THR A 71 7.90 13.36 -6.91
CA THR A 71 6.79 13.70 -7.78
C THR A 71 6.29 12.47 -8.52
N LEU A 72 4.97 12.37 -8.68
CA LEU A 72 4.27 11.32 -9.39
C LEU A 72 4.42 11.52 -10.91
N SER A 73 4.85 10.46 -11.60
CA SER A 73 4.88 10.41 -13.06
C SER A 73 3.47 10.39 -13.63
N GLN A 74 3.23 11.22 -14.66
CA GLN A 74 1.98 11.25 -15.43
C GLN A 74 1.91 10.16 -16.52
N ALA A 75 2.94 9.29 -16.62
CA ALA A 75 2.94 8.21 -17.59
C ALA A 75 1.85 7.18 -17.26
N ALA A 76 1.10 6.74 -18.27
CA ALA A 76 0.00 5.81 -18.06
C ALA A 76 0.47 4.44 -17.58
N GLY A 77 -0.25 3.87 -16.60
CA GLY A 77 -0.23 2.43 -16.29
C GLY A 77 0.19 2.05 -14.88
N ARG A 78 1.03 2.82 -14.17
CA ARG A 78 1.51 2.48 -12.81
C ARG A 78 1.93 3.73 -12.03
N THR A 79 1.72 3.70 -10.71
CA THR A 79 2.33 4.66 -9.77
C THR A 79 3.85 4.57 -9.84
N ALA A 80 4.52 5.67 -10.18
CA ALA A 80 5.98 5.73 -10.31
C ALA A 80 6.48 7.16 -10.12
N PHE A 81 7.74 7.33 -9.73
CA PHE A 81 8.35 8.65 -9.58
C PHE A 81 8.79 9.27 -10.92
N SER A 82 8.57 10.57 -11.09
CA SER A 82 9.25 11.39 -12.10
C SER A 82 10.53 12.04 -11.57
N SER A 83 10.55 12.42 -10.30
CA SER A 83 11.74 12.87 -9.58
C SER A 83 11.67 12.38 -8.13
N THR A 84 12.82 12.26 -7.48
CA THR A 84 12.90 11.82 -6.09
C THR A 84 13.88 12.65 -5.29
N GLU A 85 13.58 12.77 -4.00
CA GLU A 85 14.53 13.11 -2.97
C GLU A 85 15.38 11.88 -2.59
N PRO A 86 16.52 12.05 -1.90
CA PRO A 86 17.29 10.92 -1.40
C PRO A 86 16.46 10.05 -0.46
N ALA A 87 16.61 8.73 -0.58
CA ALA A 87 15.91 7.79 0.29
C ALA A 87 16.36 7.97 1.76
N GLU A 88 15.40 8.03 2.67
CA GLU A 88 15.63 8.11 4.10
C GLU A 88 15.45 6.73 4.75
N GLY A 89 16.39 6.35 5.63
CA GLY A 89 16.30 5.11 6.39
C GLY A 89 15.34 5.26 7.57
N LEU A 90 14.41 4.32 7.72
CA LEU A 90 13.44 4.29 8.80
C LEU A 90 13.70 3.12 9.76
N GLY A 91 13.06 3.16 10.93
CA GLY A 91 13.16 2.10 11.94
C GLY A 91 11.88 1.82 12.72
N ASP A 92 10.76 2.47 12.34
CA ASP A 92 9.50 2.36 13.06
C ASP A 92 8.81 1.01 12.83
N VAL A 93 8.16 0.53 13.89
CA VAL A 93 7.34 -0.67 13.85
C VAL A 93 5.93 -0.29 14.27
N THR A 94 4.95 -0.58 13.41
CA THR A 94 3.54 -0.37 13.69
C THR A 94 2.77 -1.69 13.58
N ARG A 95 1.64 -1.78 14.27
CA ARG A 95 0.79 -2.97 14.28
C ARG A 95 -0.65 -2.55 14.09
N HIS A 96 -1.33 -3.23 13.17
CA HIS A 96 -2.66 -2.86 12.71
C HIS A 96 -3.57 -4.08 12.75
N PRO A 97 -4.61 -4.10 13.60
CA PRO A 97 -5.70 -5.05 13.46
C PRO A 97 -6.32 -4.95 12.07
N TYR A 98 -6.54 -6.09 11.41
CA TYR A 98 -7.09 -6.11 10.07
C TYR A 98 -8.14 -7.19 9.85
N ALA A 99 -9.04 -6.93 8.91
CA ALA A 99 -10.01 -7.90 8.41
C ALA A 99 -10.06 -7.88 6.88
N ILE A 100 -10.24 -9.04 6.26
CA ILE A 100 -10.42 -9.17 4.81
C ILE A 100 -11.83 -9.64 4.51
N GLY A 101 -12.61 -8.85 3.77
CA GLY A 101 -14.00 -9.15 3.46
C GLY A 101 -14.61 -8.17 2.46
N PRO A 102 -15.90 -8.36 2.12
CA PRO A 102 -16.62 -7.43 1.25
C PRO A 102 -16.80 -6.07 1.95
N ALA A 103 -16.56 -4.97 1.23
CA ALA A 103 -16.82 -3.61 1.67
C ALA A 103 -17.44 -2.79 0.54
N VAL A 104 -18.43 -1.95 0.87
CA VAL A 104 -19.12 -1.09 -0.09
C VAL A 104 -18.40 0.25 -0.16
N PRO A 105 -17.84 0.65 -1.32
CA PRO A 105 -17.01 1.85 -1.43
C PRO A 105 -17.78 3.16 -1.27
N MET A 106 -19.04 3.19 -1.72
CA MET A 106 -19.93 4.33 -1.57
C MET A 106 -21.39 3.89 -1.63
N PRO A 107 -22.34 4.66 -1.06
CA PRO A 107 -23.75 4.30 -1.09
C PRO A 107 -24.24 3.99 -2.51
N GLY A 108 -24.80 2.79 -2.70
CA GLY A 108 -25.31 2.32 -3.99
C GLY A 108 -24.30 1.61 -4.90
N ALA A 109 -23.02 1.53 -4.53
CA ALA A 109 -22.03 0.75 -5.26
C ALA A 109 -22.07 -0.75 -4.90
N GLU A 110 -21.52 -1.58 -5.77
CA GLU A 110 -21.30 -3.00 -5.50
C GLU A 110 -20.18 -3.19 -4.46
N ALA A 111 -20.30 -4.23 -3.63
CA ALA A 111 -19.27 -4.56 -2.66
C ALA A 111 -18.00 -5.10 -3.33
N LEU A 112 -16.84 -4.60 -2.91
CA LEU A 112 -15.53 -5.05 -3.36
C LEU A 112 -14.87 -5.89 -2.27
N MET A 113 -14.06 -6.87 -2.65
CA MET A 113 -13.15 -7.50 -1.69
C MET A 113 -12.16 -6.45 -1.20
N ALA A 114 -12.05 -6.26 0.11
CA ALA A 114 -11.21 -5.24 0.71
C ALA A 114 -10.46 -5.78 1.93
N VAL A 115 -9.33 -5.14 2.23
CA VAL A 115 -8.72 -5.17 3.56
C VAL A 115 -9.15 -3.90 4.30
N SER A 116 -9.55 -4.06 5.55
CA SER A 116 -9.91 -2.97 6.46
C SER A 116 -9.01 -2.98 7.68
N PHE A 117 -8.56 -1.81 8.11
CA PHE A 117 -7.71 -1.59 9.28
C PHE A 117 -8.45 -0.75 10.32
N GLU A 118 -8.24 -1.06 11.60
CA GLU A 118 -8.82 -0.28 12.71
C GLU A 118 -8.21 1.13 12.75
N GLU A 119 -6.88 1.23 12.77
CA GLU A 119 -6.15 2.46 12.52
C GLU A 119 -5.79 2.61 11.03
N PRO A 120 -5.69 3.84 10.49
CA PRO A 120 -5.26 4.03 9.11
C PRO A 120 -3.83 3.53 8.91
N VAL A 121 -3.65 2.69 7.90
CA VAL A 121 -2.33 2.43 7.29
C VAL A 121 -2.20 3.43 6.16
N GLU A 122 -1.06 4.11 6.02
CA GLU A 122 -0.77 5.03 4.90
C GLU A 122 -2.02 5.83 4.45
N PHE A 123 -2.56 6.68 5.34
CA PHE A 123 -3.76 7.51 5.15
C PHE A 123 -5.15 6.80 5.14
N SER A 124 -5.29 5.54 4.72
CA SER A 124 -6.62 4.92 4.56
C SER A 124 -6.91 3.78 5.55
N HIS A 125 -8.18 3.66 5.93
CA HIS A 125 -8.68 2.50 6.67
C HIS A 125 -9.05 1.34 5.75
N GLN A 126 -9.30 1.58 4.47
CA GLN A 126 -9.83 0.57 3.56
C GLN A 126 -9.13 0.58 2.21
N TYR A 127 -8.83 -0.63 1.73
CA TYR A 127 -8.22 -0.82 0.42
C TYR A 127 -8.90 -1.97 -0.31
N ALA A 128 -9.30 -1.71 -1.55
CA ALA A 128 -9.90 -2.69 -2.44
C ALA A 128 -8.80 -3.60 -3.01
N ARG A 129 -9.14 -4.86 -3.20
CA ARG A 129 -8.25 -5.87 -3.79
C ARG A 129 -7.92 -5.51 -5.23
N GLY A 130 -6.64 -5.34 -5.53
CA GLY A 130 -6.09 -5.28 -6.87
C GLY A 130 -5.66 -6.66 -7.36
N VAL A 131 -4.52 -6.71 -8.05
CA VAL A 131 -3.91 -7.98 -8.51
C VAL A 131 -3.46 -8.84 -7.32
N THR A 132 -3.71 -10.15 -7.37
CA THR A 132 -3.45 -11.08 -6.25
C THR A 132 -1.98 -11.46 -6.09
N LEU A 133 -1.17 -11.25 -7.11
CA LEU A 133 0.26 -11.50 -7.10
C LEU A 133 0.93 -10.29 -7.74
N ILE A 134 1.89 -9.72 -7.01
CA ILE A 134 2.73 -8.64 -7.51
C ILE A 134 4.19 -9.05 -7.46
N ARG A 135 4.99 -8.48 -8.35
CA ARG A 135 6.43 -8.66 -8.41
C ARG A 135 7.17 -7.49 -7.76
N PRO A 136 8.46 -7.64 -7.37
CA PRO A 136 9.23 -6.54 -6.81
C PRO A 136 9.37 -5.31 -7.72
N GLU A 137 9.26 -5.48 -9.04
CA GLU A 137 9.30 -4.37 -10.02
C GLU A 137 8.01 -3.54 -10.02
N GLU A 138 6.99 -4.01 -9.32
CA GLU A 138 5.70 -3.35 -9.17
C GLU A 138 5.68 -2.33 -8.02
N ASP A 139 6.74 -2.33 -7.22
CA ASP A 139 7.06 -1.30 -6.23
C ASP A 139 7.40 0.03 -6.92
N PRO A 140 6.67 1.13 -6.61
CA PRO A 140 6.91 2.43 -7.26
C PRO A 140 8.32 3.00 -7.06
N ALA A 141 9.02 2.59 -6.00
CA ALA A 141 10.40 2.97 -5.69
C ALA A 141 11.44 1.97 -6.26
N HIS A 142 11.05 0.93 -7.01
CA HIS A 142 11.96 -0.11 -7.51
C HIS A 142 13.19 0.43 -8.25
N LEU A 143 12.98 1.42 -9.14
CA LEU A 143 14.07 1.98 -9.94
C LEU A 143 15.02 2.87 -9.14
N VAL A 144 14.53 3.45 -8.03
CA VAL A 144 15.28 4.39 -7.18
C VAL A 144 16.04 3.64 -6.11
N LEU A 145 15.41 2.60 -5.57
CA LEU A 145 15.94 1.74 -4.54
C LEU A 145 15.66 0.30 -4.95
N PRO A 146 16.53 -0.42 -5.65
CA PRO A 146 16.25 -1.81 -5.99
C PRO A 146 16.24 -2.72 -4.76
N TYR A 147 15.40 -3.75 -4.76
CA TYR A 147 15.51 -4.81 -3.77
C TYR A 147 16.84 -5.57 -3.95
N ARG A 148 17.53 -5.87 -2.85
CA ARG A 148 18.75 -6.69 -2.84
C ARG A 148 18.43 -8.17 -2.67
#